data_AF-A0A7X8LPA9-F1
#
_entry.id   AF-A0A7X8LPA9-F1
#
_cell.length_a   1.000
_cell.length_b   1.000
_cell.length_c   1.000
_cell.angle_alpha   90.00
_cell.angle_beta   90.00
_cell.angle_gamma   90.00
#
_symmetry.space_group_name_H-M   'P 1'
#
loop_
_entity.id
_entity.type
_entity.pdbx_description
1 polymer ?
#
loop_
_entity_poly.entity_id
_entity_poly.type
_entity_poly.pdbx_seq_one_letter_code
_entity_poly.pdbx_strand_id
1 'polypeptide(L)'
;MAKLLLHIYGLIPADFIDVELEFEGPVNLRRLEEEIIKRYGNKIEEQYISEDGLLNHRFVITGDKYGKKIDYQLPDLTPIEEIWFAVPLAGG
;
A
#
# COMPACT_ATOMS: atom_id res chain seq x y z
N MET A 1 -7.60 -16.02 9.42
CA MET A 1 -7.71 -15.18 8.22
C MET A 1 -7.42 -13.76 8.66
N ALA A 2 -6.49 -13.09 7.98
CA ALA A 2 -6.22 -11.68 8.21
C ALA A 2 -7.20 -10.86 7.36
N LYS A 3 -7.89 -9.89 7.96
CA LYS A 3 -8.75 -8.94 7.24
C LYS A 3 -8.12 -7.56 7.37
N LEU A 4 -7.78 -6.96 6.24
CA LEU A 4 -7.07 -5.68 6.17
C LEU A 4 -7.89 -4.72 5.31
N LEU A 5 -8.14 -3.53 5.83
CA LEU A 5 -8.67 -2.41 5.05
C LEU A 5 -7.48 -1.60 4.52
N LEU A 6 -7.37 -1.49 3.20
CA LEU A 6 -6.35 -0.67 2.56
C LEU A 6 -6.98 0.62 2.06
N HIS A 7 -6.32 1.72 2.37
CA HIS A 7 -6.62 3.05 1.85
C HIS A 7 -5.54 3.44 0.85
N ILE A 8 -5.90 3.64 -0.41
CA ILE A 8 -4.98 4.03 -1.49
C ILE A 8 -5.34 5.46 -1.92
N TYR A 9 -4.42 6.38 -1.69
CA TYR A 9 -4.59 7.80 -1.97
C TYR A 9 -3.44 8.36 -2.80
N GLY A 10 -3.75 8.97 -3.94
CA GLY A 10 -2.77 9.65 -4.79
C GLY A 10 -1.90 8.72 -5.66
N LEU A 11 -1.92 7.40 -5.46
CA LEU A 11 -1.26 6.45 -6.36
C LEU A 11 -1.95 6.38 -7.73
N ILE A 12 -3.26 6.57 -7.75
CA ILE A 12 -4.11 6.51 -8.94
C ILE A 12 -4.73 7.90 -9.13
N PRO A 13 -4.51 8.56 -10.28
CA PRO A 13 -4.99 9.92 -10.49
C PRO A 13 -6.50 10.06 -10.29
N ALA A 14 -6.89 11.06 -9.49
CA ALA A 14 -8.28 11.41 -9.17
C ALA A 14 -9.12 10.32 -8.47
N ASP A 15 -8.50 9.23 -8.01
CA ASP A 15 -9.18 8.15 -7.30
C ASP A 15 -8.72 8.07 -5.84
N PHE A 16 -9.69 7.86 -4.95
CA PHE A 16 -9.47 7.38 -3.58
C PHE A 16 -10.10 6.00 -3.47
N ILE A 17 -9.29 5.00 -3.11
CA ILE A 17 -9.74 3.61 -3.09
C ILE A 17 -9.62 3.06 -1.69
N ASP A 18 -10.77 2.64 -1.15
CA ASP A 18 -10.86 1.80 0.03
C ASP A 18 -11.14 0.36 -0.43
N VAL A 19 -10.27 -0.57 -0.04
CA VAL A 19 -10.43 -1.99 -0.40
C VAL A 19 -10.19 -2.88 0.80
N GLU A 20 -11.17 -3.72 1.10
CA GLU A 20 -11.00 -4.81 2.05
C GLU A 20 -10.36 -6.01 1.35
N LEU A 21 -9.27 -6.50 1.94
CA LEU A 21 -8.56 -7.70 1.50
C LEU A 21 -8.55 -8.74 2.60
N GLU A 22 -8.73 -10.00 2.19
CA GLU A 22 -8.62 -11.16 3.06
C GLU A 22 -7.43 -12.01 2.63
N PHE A 23 -6.61 -12.40 3.60
CA PHE A 23 -5.45 -13.23 3.37
C PHE A 23 -5.46 -14.49 4.23
N GLU A 24 -5.09 -15.60 3.59
CA GLU A 24 -4.71 -16.82 4.28
C GLU A 24 -3.25 -16.71 4.74
N GLY A 25 -3.03 -16.91 6.04
CA GLY A 25 -1.72 -16.84 6.70
C GLY A 25 -1.21 -15.41 6.96
N PRO A 26 0.04 -15.30 7.45
CA PRO A 26 0.67 -14.01 7.72
C PRO A 26 0.79 -13.12 6.48
N VAL A 27 0.73 -11.82 6.68
CA VAL A 27 0.81 -10.81 5.62
C VAL A 27 1.97 -9.87 5.93
N ASN A 28 2.83 -9.63 4.95
CA ASN A 28 3.88 -8.62 5.04
C ASN A 28 3.67 -7.54 3.97
N LEU A 29 4.45 -6.47 4.05
CA LEU A 29 4.31 -5.32 3.16
C LEU A 29 4.44 -5.72 1.68
N ARG A 30 5.44 -6.54 1.35
CA ARG A 30 5.64 -7.03 -0.01
C ARG A 30 4.40 -7.72 -0.58
N ARG A 31 3.79 -8.64 0.18
CA ARG A 31 2.59 -9.36 -0.27
C ARG A 31 1.41 -8.42 -0.50
N LEU A 32 1.27 -7.36 0.29
CA LEU A 32 0.24 -6.34 0.07
C LEU A 32 0.48 -5.56 -1.21
N GLU A 33 1.73 -5.14 -1.44
CA GLU A 33 2.09 -4.38 -2.63
C GLU A 33 1.92 -5.20 -3.91
N GLU A 34 2.32 -6.47 -3.90
CA GLU A 34 2.09 -7.38 -5.01
C GLU A 34 0.59 -7.48 -5.34
N GLU A 35 -0.29 -7.51 -4.33
CA GLU A 35 -1.74 -7.55 -4.54
C GLU A 35 -2.30 -6.20 -5.05
N ILE A 36 -1.76 -5.06 -4.57
CA ILE A 36 -2.10 -3.72 -5.09
C ILE A 36 -1.70 -3.61 -6.57
N ILE A 37 -0.45 -3.96 -6.91
CA ILE A 37 0.07 -3.89 -8.28
C ILE A 37 -0.70 -4.84 -9.20
N LYS A 38 -1.03 -6.04 -8.73
CA LYS A 38 -1.86 -6.99 -9.52
C LYS A 38 -3.24 -6.42 -9.86
N ARG A 39 -3.88 -5.69 -8.93
CA ARG A 39 -5.24 -5.14 -9.12
C ARG A 39 -5.25 -3.82 -9.88
N TYR A 40 -4.26 -2.97 -9.62
CA TYR A 40 -4.29 -1.56 -10.03
C TYR A 40 -3.04 -1.11 -10.78
N GLY A 41 -2.05 -1.97 -10.98
CA GLY A 41 -0.75 -1.61 -11.56
C GLY A 41 -0.83 -0.94 -12.94
N ASN A 42 -1.86 -1.25 -13.73
CA ASN A 42 -2.11 -0.60 -15.02
C ASN A 42 -2.70 0.82 -14.92
N LYS A 43 -3.11 1.25 -13.72
CA LYS A 43 -3.65 2.58 -13.41
C LYS A 43 -2.72 3.42 -12.55
N ILE A 44 -1.74 2.78 -11.89
CA ILE A 44 -0.74 3.45 -11.08
C ILE A 44 0.29 4.10 -12.01
N GLU A 45 0.69 5.33 -11.72
CA GLU A 45 1.73 6.01 -12.50
C GLU A 45 3.08 5.29 -12.35
N GLU A 46 3.83 5.19 -13.44
CA GLU A 46 5.10 4.44 -13.49
C GLU A 46 6.10 4.87 -12.42
N GLN A 47 6.15 6.17 -12.07
CA GLN A 47 7.05 6.69 -11.03
C GLN A 47 6.79 6.11 -9.64
N TYR A 48 5.56 5.66 -9.36
CA TYR A 48 5.17 5.05 -8.09
C TYR A 48 5.43 3.55 -8.05
N ILE A 49 5.93 2.96 -9.14
CA ILE A 49 6.34 1.57 -9.23
C ILE A 49 7.88 1.53 -9.27
N SER A 50 8.49 0.67 -8.45
CA SER A 50 9.94 0.47 -8.43
C SER A 50 10.39 -0.46 -9.56
N GLU A 51 11.71 -0.55 -9.78
CA GLU A 51 12.29 -1.50 -10.75
C GLU A 51 11.96 -2.97 -10.42
N ASP A 52 11.71 -3.27 -9.15
CA ASP A 52 11.33 -4.60 -8.66
C ASP A 52 9.83 -4.91 -8.85
N GLY A 53 9.06 -3.98 -9.42
CA GLY A 53 7.61 -4.14 -9.64
C GLY A 53 6.76 -4.00 -8.38
N LEU A 54 7.30 -3.37 -7.33
CA LEU A 54 6.61 -3.03 -6.08
C LEU A 54 6.35 -1.52 -6.00
N LEU A 55 5.79 -1.03 -4.89
CA LEU A 55 5.60 0.41 -4.72
C LEU A 55 6.94 1.11 -4.45
N ASN A 56 7.13 2.27 -5.06
CA ASN A 56 8.31 3.08 -4.87
C ASN A 56 8.18 3.96 -3.62
N HIS A 57 8.71 3.48 -2.49
CA HIS A 57 8.66 4.20 -1.21
C HIS A 57 9.48 5.50 -1.11
N ARG A 58 10.14 5.92 -2.20
CA ARG A 58 10.64 7.29 -2.31
C ARG A 58 9.50 8.29 -2.50
N PHE A 59 8.38 7.84 -3.05
CA PHE A 59 7.19 8.65 -3.33
C PHE A 59 5.98 8.18 -2.53
N VAL A 60 5.83 6.88 -2.32
CA VAL A 60 4.69 6.29 -1.63
C VAL A 60 4.99 6.10 -0.14
N ILE A 61 4.19 6.76 0.70
CA ILE A 61 4.21 6.60 2.15
C ILE A 61 3.25 5.48 2.54
N THR A 62 3.72 4.55 3.38
CA THR A 62 2.89 3.50 3.94
C THR A 62 2.85 3.59 5.46
N GLY A 63 1.66 3.50 6.05
CA GLY A 63 1.48 3.58 7.50
C GLY A 63 0.16 3.00 7.99
N ASP A 64 0.03 2.85 9.30
CA ASP A 64 -1.23 2.46 9.93
C ASP A 64 -2.14 3.67 10.22
N LYS A 65 -3.34 3.39 10.76
CA LYS A 65 -4.31 4.44 11.17
C LYS A 65 -3.81 5.40 12.25
N TYR A 66 -2.72 5.08 12.94
CA TYR A 66 -2.11 5.94 13.96
C TYR A 66 -0.95 6.77 13.38
N GLY A 67 -0.70 6.67 12.07
CA GLY A 67 0.41 7.35 11.40
C GLY A 67 1.76 6.70 11.66
N LYS A 68 1.80 5.49 12.22
CA LYS A 68 3.05 4.74 12.37
C LYS A 68 3.47 4.23 11.00
N LYS A 69 4.71 4.53 10.62
CA LYS A 69 5.30 4.04 9.37
C LYS A 69 5.32 2.51 9.36
N ILE A 70 4.89 1.94 8.25
CA ILE A 70 5.04 0.52 7.92
C ILE A 70 6.14 0.41 6.87
N ASP A 71 7.09 -0.49 7.11
CA ASP A 71 8.18 -0.80 6.18
C ASP A 71 8.45 -2.30 6.16
N TYR A 72 9.39 -2.73 5.31
CA TYR A 72 9.74 -4.14 5.14
C TYR A 72 10.40 -4.79 6.37
N GLN A 73 10.77 -4.05 7.41
CA GLN A 73 11.30 -4.64 8.64
C GLN A 73 10.21 -5.24 9.51
N LEU A 74 8.94 -4.87 9.29
CA LEU A 74 7.80 -5.43 10.02
C LEU A 74 7.38 -6.76 9.37
N PRO A 75 7.67 -7.92 9.99
CA PRO A 75 7.54 -9.22 9.33
C PRO A 75 6.08 -9.68 9.23
N ASP A 76 5.19 -9.13 10.07
CA ASP A 76 3.79 -9.49 10.12
C ASP A 76 2.91 -8.26 10.36
N LEU A 77 2.00 -8.02 9.42
CA LEU A 77 0.99 -6.97 9.39
C LEU A 77 -0.40 -7.50 9.70
N THR A 78 -0.55 -8.81 9.95
CA THR A 78 -1.84 -9.44 10.32
C THR A 78 -2.54 -8.77 11.50
N PRO A 79 -1.83 -8.26 12.53
CA PRO A 79 -2.48 -7.55 13.64
C PRO A 79 -2.97 -6.14 13.31
N ILE A 80 -2.63 -5.60 12.13
CA ILE A 80 -3.00 -4.26 11.69
C ILE A 80 -4.33 -4.36 10.95
N GLU A 81 -5.31 -3.55 11.35
CA GLU A 81 -6.64 -3.55 10.73
C GLU A 81 -6.69 -2.67 9.49
N GLU A 82 -5.96 -1.56 9.51
CA GLU A 82 -6.03 -0.48 8.51
C GLU A 82 -4.63 -0.04 8.09
N ILE A 83 -4.38 -0.02 6.78
CA ILE A 83 -3.12 0.40 6.20
C ILE A 83 -3.37 1.44 5.11
N TRP A 84 -2.61 2.52 5.17
CA TRP A 84 -2.64 3.62 4.22
C TRP A 84 -1.45 3.54 3.29
N PHE A 85 -1.70 3.69 1.99
CA PHE A 85 -0.73 3.92 0.93
C PHE A 85 -1.04 5.29 0.32
N ALA A 86 -0.19 6.26 0.60
CA ALA A 86 -0.43 7.66 0.24
C ALA A 86 0.75 8.23 -0.54
N VAL A 87 0.46 8.91 -1.64
CA VAL A 87 1.43 9.82 -2.28
C VAL A 87 1.17 11.23 -1.75
N PRO A 88 2.13 11.86 -1.06
CA PRO A 88 1.98 13.24 -0.62
C PRO A 88 1.90 14.15 -1.85
N LEU A 89 0.92 15.06 -1.87
CA LEU A 89 0.89 16.12 -2.87
C LEU A 89 2.16 16.94 -2.71
N ALA A 90 3.04 16.91 -3.72
CA ALA A 90 4.17 17.82 -3.77
C ALA A 90 3.60 19.25 -3.82
N GLY A 91 3.67 19.96 -2.71
CA GLY A 91 3.43 21.40 -2.70
C GLY A 91 4.49 22.06 -3.59
N GLY A 92 4.06 22.57 -4.73
CA GLY A 92 4.84 23.51 -5.54
C GLY A 92 4.94 24.87 -4.85
#